data_AF-A0A4V2MHV9-F1
#
_entry.id   AF-A0A4V2MHV9-F1
#
_cell.length_a   1.000
_cell.length_b   1.000
_cell.length_c   1.000
_cell.angle_alpha   90.00
_cell.angle_beta   90.00
_cell.angle_gamma   90.00
#
_symmetry.space_group_name_H-M   'P 1'
#
loop_
_entity.id
_entity.type
_entity.pdbx_description
1 polymer ?
#
loop_
_entity_poly.entity_id
_entity_poly.type
_entity_poly.pdbx_seq_one_letter_code
_entity_poly.pdbx_strand_id
1 'polypeptide(L)'
;MRRANVIHFLEYLPRHLSLSVLPYCLVPDEFCLSFEQAAEGMPFSGFFKNSKAILVFYARNNMFCLFDIDSFDRITIRCKSEKIDQLKEKYAAIEKPFNFSHKSWVSIII
;
A
#
# COMPACT_ATOMS: atom_id res chain seq x y z
N MET A 1 3.21 0.05 -23.48
CA MET A 1 4.32 0.43 -22.59
C MET A 1 3.82 1.44 -21.55
N ARG A 2 3.21 0.99 -20.46
CA ARG A 2 2.93 1.83 -19.28
C ARG A 2 3.41 1.07 -18.05
N ARG A 3 4.60 1.42 -17.57
CA ARG A 3 5.04 1.04 -16.23
C ARG A 3 4.14 1.80 -15.27
N ALA A 4 3.10 1.15 -14.73
CA ALA A 4 2.38 1.68 -13.58
C ALA A 4 3.36 1.69 -12.41
N ASN A 5 4.04 2.82 -12.21
CA ASN A 5 4.90 3.01 -11.06
C ASN A 5 3.97 3.16 -9.85
N VAL A 6 4.25 2.44 -8.76
CA VAL A 6 3.57 2.55 -7.44
C VAL A 6 3.51 4.02 -6.93
N ILE A 7 4.36 4.89 -7.48
CA ILE A 7 4.32 6.35 -7.33
C ILE A 7 2.94 6.94 -7.66
N HIS A 8 2.22 6.39 -8.65
CA HIS A 8 0.89 6.88 -9.00
C HIS A 8 -0.13 6.68 -7.87
N PHE A 9 0.01 5.66 -7.02
CA PHE A 9 -0.88 5.44 -5.88
C PHE A 9 -0.88 6.65 -4.92
N LEU A 10 0.30 7.25 -4.69
CA LEU A 10 0.46 8.41 -3.79
C LEU A 10 0.20 9.76 -4.47
N GLU A 11 0.30 9.83 -5.79
CA GLU A 11 -0.03 11.03 -6.58
C GLU A 11 -1.52 11.12 -6.94
N TYR A 12 -2.23 9.99 -6.97
CA TYR A 12 -3.70 9.93 -7.09
C TYR A 12 -4.42 10.15 -5.74
N LEU A 13 -3.72 10.10 -4.60
CA LEU A 13 -4.27 10.58 -3.32
C LEU A 13 -4.53 12.10 -3.45
N PRO A 14 -5.79 12.55 -3.51
CA PRO A 14 -6.10 13.94 -3.82
C PRO A 14 -5.65 14.85 -2.67
N ARG A 15 -4.98 15.95 -3.01
CA ARG A 15 -4.37 16.93 -2.07
C ARG A 15 -5.36 17.74 -1.22
N HIS A 16 -6.68 17.49 -1.30
CA HIS A 16 -7.69 18.41 -0.74
C HIS A 16 -8.95 17.74 -0.18
N LEU A 17 -9.04 16.41 -0.12
CA LEU A 17 -10.24 15.76 0.39
C LEU A 17 -10.07 15.44 1.87
N SER A 18 -10.92 16.08 2.68
CA SER A 18 -11.16 15.80 4.08
C SER A 18 -11.19 14.28 4.34
N LEU A 19 -10.51 13.85 5.41
CA LEU A 19 -10.46 12.47 5.92
C LEU A 19 -11.86 11.83 6.11
N SER A 20 -12.94 12.61 6.02
CA SER A 20 -14.33 12.15 6.08
C SER A 20 -14.87 11.47 4.81
N VAL A 21 -14.11 11.39 3.71
CA VAL A 21 -14.55 10.77 2.43
C VAL A 21 -13.75 9.51 2.07
N LEU A 22 -12.78 9.14 2.91
CA LEU A 22 -11.91 7.97 2.69
C LEU A 22 -12.49 6.57 3.00
N PRO A 23 -13.73 6.33 3.47
CA PRO A 23 -14.15 4.94 3.70
C PRO A 23 -14.61 4.20 2.44
N TYR A 24 -14.77 4.85 1.28
CA TYR A 24 -15.47 4.22 0.14
C TYR A 24 -14.85 4.42 -1.27
N CYS A 25 -13.79 5.22 -1.47
CA CYS A 25 -13.32 5.57 -2.82
C CYS A 25 -11.94 5.04 -3.25
N LEU A 26 -11.26 4.24 -2.43
CA LEU A 26 -10.10 3.46 -2.88
C LEU A 26 -10.38 2.01 -2.54
N VAL A 27 -11.01 1.27 -3.46
CA VAL A 27 -10.92 -0.19 -3.44
C VAL A 27 -9.47 -0.48 -3.81
N PRO A 28 -8.58 -0.79 -2.86
CA PRO A 28 -7.18 -1.03 -3.20
C PRO A 28 -7.10 -2.17 -4.23
N ASP A 29 -8.05 -3.11 -4.15
CA ASP A 29 -8.17 -4.29 -4.98
C ASP A 29 -8.31 -3.94 -6.46
N GLU A 30 -9.33 -3.17 -6.88
CA GLU A 30 -9.53 -2.82 -8.29
C GLU A 30 -8.33 -2.06 -8.88
N PHE A 31 -7.79 -1.10 -8.13
CA PHE A 31 -6.62 -0.34 -8.57
C PHE A 31 -5.37 -1.23 -8.67
N CYS A 32 -5.10 -2.05 -7.65
CA CYS A 32 -3.93 -2.93 -7.62
C CYS A 32 -4.03 -4.03 -8.70
N LEU A 33 -5.23 -4.57 -8.93
CA LEU A 33 -5.50 -5.57 -9.96
C LEU A 33 -5.46 -5.00 -11.38
N SER A 34 -5.56 -3.67 -11.55
CA SER A 34 -5.35 -3.04 -12.87
C SER A 34 -3.89 -3.12 -13.37
N PHE A 35 -2.94 -3.50 -12.52
CA PHE A 35 -1.53 -3.59 -12.89
C PHE A 35 -1.28 -4.85 -13.74
N GLU A 36 -0.32 -4.75 -14.65
CA GLU A 36 0.02 -5.88 -15.53
C GLU A 36 0.55 -7.06 -14.70
N GLN A 37 -0.05 -8.24 -14.92
CA GLN A 37 0.27 -9.47 -14.16
C GLN A 37 0.11 -9.26 -12.65
N ALA A 38 -0.94 -8.53 -12.27
CA ALA A 38 -1.35 -8.40 -10.89
C ALA A 38 -2.02 -9.68 -10.39
N ALA A 39 -1.78 -9.99 -9.12
CA ALA A 39 -2.47 -11.03 -8.38
C ALA A 39 -2.55 -10.62 -6.91
N GLU A 40 -3.46 -11.23 -6.16
CA GLU A 40 -3.60 -11.03 -4.72
C GLU A 40 -3.56 -12.38 -3.98
N GLY A 41 -3.28 -12.34 -2.69
CA GLY A 41 -3.34 -13.52 -1.83
C GLY A 41 -2.99 -13.20 -0.38
N MET A 42 -3.11 -14.22 0.48
CA MET A 42 -2.81 -14.14 1.92
C MET A 42 -1.58 -14.99 2.25
N PRO A 43 -0.37 -14.61 1.80
CA PRO A 43 0.85 -15.40 1.96
C PRO A 43 1.25 -15.57 3.43
N PHE A 44 0.76 -14.70 4.30
CA PHE A 44 1.11 -14.70 5.71
C PHE A 44 0.11 -15.47 6.56
N SER A 45 -0.93 -16.08 5.99
CA SER A 45 -1.91 -16.82 6.80
C SER A 45 -1.23 -17.91 7.64
N GLY A 46 -1.41 -17.84 8.96
CA GLY A 46 -0.82 -18.80 9.92
C GLY A 46 0.59 -18.48 10.42
N PHE A 47 1.24 -17.40 9.97
CA PHE A 47 2.57 -17.00 10.44
C PHE A 47 2.58 -16.31 11.82
N PHE A 48 1.55 -15.52 12.16
CA PHE A 48 1.39 -14.88 13.47
C PHE A 48 -0.09 -14.63 13.79
N LYS A 49 -0.43 -14.24 15.03
CA LYS A 49 -1.82 -14.17 15.54
C LYS A 49 -2.80 -13.44 14.61
N ASN A 50 -2.36 -12.35 13.97
CA ASN A 50 -3.20 -11.52 13.10
C ASN A 50 -2.87 -11.67 11.60
N SER A 51 -2.00 -12.61 11.24
CA SER A 51 -1.49 -12.70 9.87
C SER A 51 -2.48 -13.26 8.86
N LYS A 52 -3.59 -13.83 9.34
CA LYS A 52 -4.67 -14.41 8.53
C LYS A 52 -5.46 -13.37 7.76
N ALA A 53 -5.44 -12.11 8.21
CA ALA A 53 -6.18 -11.01 7.59
C ALA A 53 -5.30 -10.15 6.67
N ILE A 54 -4.03 -10.49 6.46
CA ILE A 54 -3.15 -9.67 5.61
C ILE A 54 -3.32 -10.06 4.14
N LEU A 55 -4.02 -9.21 3.39
CA LEU A 55 -4.10 -9.31 1.93
C LEU A 55 -2.88 -8.64 1.30
N VAL A 56 -2.26 -9.31 0.33
CA VAL A 56 -1.05 -8.86 -0.34
C VAL A 56 -1.25 -8.88 -1.84
N PHE A 57 -0.89 -7.79 -2.50
CA PHE A 57 -0.87 -7.65 -3.95
C PHE A 57 0.54 -7.83 -4.51
N TYR A 58 0.59 -8.52 -5.64
CA TYR A 58 1.77 -8.89 -6.38
C TYR A 58 1.71 -8.34 -7.79
N ALA A 59 2.84 -7.88 -8.33
CA ALA A 59 3.00 -7.61 -9.76
C ALA A 59 4.21 -8.41 -10.23
N ARG A 60 4.04 -9.27 -11.24
CA ARG A 60 5.10 -10.18 -11.71
C ARG A 60 5.78 -10.92 -10.54
N ASN A 61 4.96 -11.51 -9.66
CA ASN A 61 5.35 -12.28 -8.48
C ASN A 61 6.08 -11.50 -7.37
N ASN A 62 6.16 -10.17 -7.45
CA ASN A 62 6.76 -9.33 -6.41
C ASN A 62 5.68 -8.59 -5.63
N MET A 63 5.70 -8.70 -4.30
CA MET A 63 4.82 -7.93 -3.43
C MET A 63 5.03 -6.42 -3.64
N PHE A 64 3.93 -5.66 -3.68
CA PHE A 64 3.98 -4.20 -3.81
C PHE A 64 2.97 -3.44 -2.94
N CYS A 65 1.91 -4.08 -2.46
CA CYS A 65 0.90 -3.48 -1.59
C CYS A 65 0.36 -4.55 -0.63
N LEU A 66 0.11 -4.20 0.62
CA LEU A 66 -0.60 -5.07 1.56
C LEU A 66 -1.33 -4.24 2.63
N PHE A 67 -2.38 -4.82 3.18
CA PHE A 67 -3.12 -4.28 4.32
C PHE A 67 -3.82 -5.40 5.08
N ASP A 68 -4.23 -5.09 6.30
CA ASP A 68 -5.04 -5.97 7.12
C ASP A 68 -6.52 -5.72 6.78
N ILE A 69 -7.22 -6.77 6.33
CA ILE A 69 -8.63 -6.71 5.92
C ILE A 69 -9.60 -6.69 7.10
N ASP A 70 -9.13 -6.92 8.33
CA ASP A 70 -9.96 -6.83 9.52
C ASP A 70 -9.87 -5.41 10.11
N SER A 71 -8.67 -4.81 10.16
CA SER A 71 -8.48 -3.47 10.74
C SER A 71 -8.62 -2.32 9.74
N PHE A 72 -8.16 -2.49 8.50
CA PHE A 72 -8.06 -1.43 7.49
C PHE A 72 -7.44 -0.11 7.99
N ASP A 73 -6.62 -0.15 9.04
CA ASP A 73 -6.02 1.03 9.69
C ASP A 73 -4.80 1.57 8.94
N ARG A 74 -4.24 0.76 8.04
CA ARG A 74 -3.04 1.11 7.29
C ARG A 74 -2.94 0.35 5.96
N ILE A 75 -2.33 1.00 4.98
CA ILE A 75 -1.87 0.36 3.75
C ILE A 75 -0.35 0.46 3.68
N THR A 76 0.33 -0.66 3.46
CA THR A 76 1.79 -0.72 3.33
C THR A 76 2.18 -0.98 1.88
N ILE A 77 2.95 -0.07 1.29
CA ILE A 77 3.31 -0.10 -0.13
C ILE A 77 4.82 -0.07 -0.34
N ARG A 78 5.25 -0.70 -1.43
CA ARG A 78 6.64 -0.66 -1.89
C ARG A 78 6.88 0.66 -2.64
N CYS A 79 7.85 1.43 -2.19
CA CYS A 79 8.23 2.73 -2.76
C CYS A 79 9.70 2.74 -3.20
N LYS A 80 10.03 3.60 -4.16
CA LYS A 80 11.44 3.85 -4.52
C LYS A 80 12.12 4.61 -3.39
N SER A 81 13.32 4.17 -3.01
CA SER A 81 14.09 4.75 -1.91
C SER A 81 14.27 6.25 -2.05
N GLU A 82 14.54 6.74 -3.27
CA GLU A 82 14.71 8.17 -3.57
C GLU A 82 13.49 9.05 -3.30
N LYS A 83 12.30 8.46 -3.10
CA LYS A 83 11.05 9.20 -2.86
C LYS A 83 10.56 9.15 -1.42
N ILE A 84 11.10 8.26 -0.59
CA ILE A 84 10.56 8.02 0.76
C ILE A 84 10.65 9.26 1.64
N ASP A 85 11.77 9.97 1.59
CA ASP A 85 11.96 11.16 2.44
C ASP A 85 11.04 12.31 2.00
N GLN A 86 10.90 12.55 0.70
CA GLN A 86 9.95 13.53 0.17
C GLN A 86 8.49 13.22 0.57
N LEU A 87 8.13 11.94 0.62
CA LEU A 87 6.78 11.54 1.02
C LEU A 87 6.53 11.79 2.51
N LYS A 88 7.51 11.51 3.36
CA LYS A 88 7.43 11.79 4.81
C LYS A 88 7.36 13.29 5.10
N GLU A 89 8.11 14.10 4.37
CA GLU A 89 8.05 15.57 4.51
C GLU A 89 6.69 16.13 4.08
N LYS A 90 6.10 15.55 3.02
CA LYS A 90 4.85 16.04 2.43
C LYS A 90 3.59 15.55 3.16
N TYR A 91 3.61 14.35 3.72
CA TYR A 91 2.43 13.68 4.26
C TYR A 91 2.70 13.13 5.65
N ALA A 92 2.04 13.70 6.66
CA ALA A 92 2.15 13.26 8.06
C ALA A 92 1.64 11.82 8.29
N ALA A 93 0.79 11.30 7.40
CA ALA A 93 0.25 9.94 7.47
C ALA A 93 1.27 8.84 7.08
N ILE A 94 2.47 9.22 6.62
CA ILE A 94 3.50 8.27 6.21
C ILE A 94 4.29 7.78 7.43
N GLU A 95 4.16 6.50 7.71
CA GLU A 95 4.83 5.81 8.80
C GLU A 95 5.85 4.77 8.34
N LYS A 96 6.65 4.34 9.32
CA LYS A 96 7.57 3.21 9.18
C LYS A 96 6.77 1.92 8.98
N PRO A 97 7.12 1.08 7.99
CA PRO A 97 6.42 -0.17 7.76
C PRO A 97 6.78 -1.22 8.83
N PHE A 98 5.81 -2.06 9.17
CA PHE A 98 6.00 -3.19 10.09
C PHE A 98 6.62 -4.39 9.35
N ASN A 99 7.72 -4.95 9.85
CA ASN A 99 8.41 -6.12 9.28
C ASN A 99 8.90 -6.01 7.81
N PHE A 100 8.90 -4.80 7.23
CA PHE A 100 9.45 -4.54 5.89
C PHE A 100 10.60 -3.52 5.96
N SER A 101 11.46 -3.51 4.93
CA SER A 101 12.60 -2.59 4.87
C SER A 101 12.16 -1.14 4.64
N HIS A 102 12.49 -0.22 5.55
CA HIS A 102 12.13 1.19 5.40
C HIS A 102 12.89 1.89 4.26
N LYS A 103 13.86 1.20 3.63
CA LYS A 103 14.53 1.70 2.44
C LYS A 103 13.63 1.63 1.21
N SER A 104 12.63 0.76 1.19
CA SER A 104 11.81 0.53 -0.01
C SER A 104 10.32 0.32 0.28
N TRP A 105 9.90 0.54 1.52
CA TRP A 105 8.53 0.37 1.96
C TRP A 105 8.13 1.50 2.90
N VAL A 106 6.85 1.86 2.84
CA VAL A 106 6.20 2.84 3.73
C VAL A 106 4.82 2.33 4.09
N SER A 107 4.32 2.70 5.27
CA SER A 107 2.91 2.53 5.64
C SER A 107 2.20 3.87 5.57
N ILE A 108 0.95 3.87 5.15
CA ILE A 108 0.04 5.02 5.14
C ILE A 108 -1.02 4.71 6.18
N ILE A 109 -1.15 5.55 7.20
CA ILE A 109 -2.22 5.45 8.20
C ILE A 109 -3.50 6.05 7.61
N ILE A 110 -4.62 5.36 7.82
CA ILE A 110 -5.95 5.71 7.30
C ILE A 110 -6.85 6.18 8.43
#